data_AF-A0A3M7EUG2-F1
#
_entry.id   AF-A0A3M7EUG2-F1
#
_cell.length_a   1.000
_cell.length_b   1.000
_cell.length_c   1.000
_cell.angle_alpha   90.00
_cell.angle_beta   90.00
_cell.angle_gamma   90.00
#
_symmetry.space_group_name_H-M   'P 1'
#
loop_
_entity.id
_entity.type
_entity.pdbx_description
1 polymer ?
#
loop_
_entity_poly.entity_id
_entity_poly.type
_entity_poly.pdbx_seq_one_letter_code
_entity_poly.pdbx_strand_id
1 'polypeptide(L)'
;MPLQPEPAERRAARAGLDRAQSHVMRISPPVIPTLEGRPDRAHRIISQVVFTGARVFGRAFAEAYKQASASQKFAAAGNAQAGNSAASSGLTLDEACRILNVAPPKGGQGSVEKTHEQFKRLFDMNDPKRGGSFYLQSKVLRARERIEMEVRSRADEAEREEEMRRGWRPKLYRDR
;
A
#
# COMPACT_ATOMS: atom_id res chain seq x y z
N MET A 1 5.45 -70.69 -61.85
CA MET A 1 4.35 -69.92 -62.44
C MET A 1 3.17 -69.92 -61.47
N PRO A 2 2.89 -68.81 -60.75
CA PRO A 2 1.62 -68.64 -60.07
C PRO A 2 0.57 -68.06 -61.04
N LEU A 3 -0.59 -68.69 -61.00
CA LEU A 3 -1.76 -68.52 -61.86
C LEU A 3 -2.39 -67.12 -61.69
N GLN A 4 -2.79 -66.49 -62.81
CA GLN A 4 -3.46 -65.18 -62.78
C GLN A 4 -4.93 -65.32 -62.35
N PRO A 5 -5.47 -64.43 -61.49
CA PRO A 5 -6.88 -64.47 -61.09
C PRO A 5 -7.84 -63.91 -62.16
N GLU A 6 -9.04 -64.51 -62.16
CA GLU A 6 -10.18 -64.44 -63.09
C GLU A 6 -10.82 -63.03 -63.28
N PRO A 7 -11.50 -62.78 -64.42
CA PRO A 7 -11.95 -61.44 -64.84
C PRO A 7 -13.13 -60.84 -64.06
N ALA A 8 -13.77 -61.58 -63.14
CA ALA A 8 -14.88 -61.09 -62.33
C ALA A 8 -14.43 -60.11 -61.21
N GLU A 9 -13.22 -60.28 -60.66
CA GLU A 9 -12.69 -59.39 -59.62
C GLU A 9 -12.23 -58.03 -60.16
N ARG A 10 -11.99 -57.92 -61.48
CA ARG A 10 -11.62 -56.65 -62.14
C ARG A 10 -12.79 -55.68 -62.30
N ARG A 11 -14.05 -56.15 -62.21
CA ARG A 11 -15.24 -55.30 -62.29
C ARG A 11 -15.66 -54.72 -60.94
N ALA A 12 -15.37 -55.40 -59.82
CA ALA A 12 -15.63 -54.87 -58.49
C ALA A 12 -14.65 -53.73 -58.10
N ALA A 13 -13.41 -53.77 -58.60
CA ALA A 13 -12.40 -52.74 -58.31
C ALA A 13 -12.62 -51.41 -59.06
N ARG A 14 -13.47 -51.36 -60.10
CA ARG A 14 -13.76 -50.12 -60.86
C ARG A 14 -15.02 -49.39 -60.41
N ALA A 15 -15.84 -49.97 -59.52
CA ALA A 15 -17.05 -49.33 -59.00
C ALA A 15 -16.82 -48.50 -57.71
N GLY A 16 -15.60 -48.52 -57.16
CA GLY A 16 -15.23 -47.79 -55.93
C GLY A 16 -14.58 -46.43 -56.14
N LEU A 17 -14.34 -45.99 -57.37
CA LEU A 17 -13.55 -44.79 -57.66
C LEU A 17 -14.38 -43.55 -58.05
N ASP A 18 -15.71 -43.63 -58.00
CA ASP A 18 -16.60 -42.55 -58.48
C ASP A 18 -17.46 -41.91 -57.36
N ARG A 19 -16.95 -41.90 -56.13
CA ARG A 19 -17.60 -41.27 -54.97
C ARG A 19 -16.65 -40.38 -54.19
N ALA A 20 -15.93 -39.52 -54.90
CA ALA A 20 -15.17 -38.43 -54.30
C ALA A 20 -15.14 -37.20 -55.21
N GLN A 21 -16.31 -36.80 -55.72
CA GLN A 21 -16.52 -35.47 -56.29
C GLN A 21 -17.76 -34.82 -55.66
N SER A 22 -17.58 -34.20 -54.49
CA SER A 22 -18.59 -33.28 -53.93
C SER A 22 -18.00 -32.38 -52.86
N HIS A 23 -16.98 -31.58 -53.20
CA HIS A 23 -16.87 -30.17 -52.82
C HIS A 23 -15.53 -29.64 -53.31
N VAL A 24 -15.56 -29.02 -54.48
CA VAL A 24 -14.53 -28.06 -54.87
C VAL A 24 -14.73 -26.84 -53.98
N MET A 25 -14.23 -26.91 -52.74
CA MET A 25 -14.07 -25.73 -51.91
C MET A 25 -12.93 -24.95 -52.56
N ARG A 26 -13.29 -24.01 -53.44
CA ARG A 26 -12.35 -23.02 -53.95
C ARG A 26 -11.75 -22.33 -52.73
N ILE A 27 -10.51 -22.67 -52.43
CA ILE A 27 -9.70 -21.90 -51.50
C ILE A 27 -9.41 -20.61 -52.25
N SER A 28 -10.30 -19.62 -52.12
CA SER A 28 -9.98 -18.25 -52.48
C SER A 28 -8.69 -17.89 -51.74
N PRO A 29 -7.64 -17.40 -52.42
CA PRO A 29 -6.45 -16.95 -51.71
C PRO A 29 -6.86 -15.89 -50.69
N PRO A 30 -6.24 -15.84 -49.50
CA PRO A 30 -6.52 -14.77 -48.56
C PRO A 30 -6.22 -13.44 -49.26
N VAL A 31 -7.21 -12.56 -49.31
CA VAL A 31 -7.00 -11.16 -49.67
C VAL A 31 -6.03 -10.60 -48.63
N ILE A 32 -4.76 -10.46 -49.01
CA ILE A 32 -3.79 -9.71 -48.21
C ILE A 32 -4.27 -8.25 -48.29
N PRO A 33 -4.62 -7.61 -47.16
CA PRO A 33 -4.94 -6.19 -47.20
C PRO A 33 -3.65 -5.45 -47.58
N THR A 34 -3.56 -5.03 -48.84
CA THR A 34 -2.52 -4.12 -49.31
C THR A 34 -2.55 -2.91 -48.39
N LEU A 35 -1.44 -2.67 -47.69
CA LEU A 35 -1.27 -1.52 -46.79
C LEU A 35 -1.16 -0.25 -47.63
N GLU A 36 -2.30 0.20 -48.15
CA GLU A 36 -2.43 1.52 -48.71
C GLU A 36 -2.41 2.51 -47.54
N GLY A 37 -1.38 3.35 -47.53
CA GLY A 37 -1.12 4.33 -46.49
C GLY A 37 -2.32 5.24 -46.30
N ARG A 38 -2.96 5.14 -45.13
CA ARG A 38 -3.91 6.14 -44.65
C ARG A 38 -3.39 6.73 -43.33
N PRO A 39 -3.33 8.06 -43.17
CA PRO A 39 -2.86 8.74 -41.96
C PRO A 39 -3.75 8.51 -40.71
N ASP A 40 -4.76 7.64 -40.82
CA ASP A 40 -5.86 7.49 -39.87
C ASP A 40 -5.60 6.41 -38.79
N ARG A 41 -4.42 5.79 -38.75
CA ARG A 41 -4.11 4.73 -37.76
C ARG A 41 -3.38 5.25 -36.51
N ALA A 42 -2.71 6.40 -36.61
CA ALA A 42 -1.97 6.97 -35.50
C ALA A 42 -2.90 7.31 -34.32
N HIS A 43 -4.04 7.95 -34.57
CA HIS A 43 -4.99 8.30 -33.51
C HIS A 43 -5.68 7.06 -32.91
N ARG A 44 -5.85 5.97 -33.66
CA ARG A 44 -6.39 4.70 -33.14
C ARG A 44 -5.38 3.98 -32.25
N ILE A 45 -4.10 3.99 -32.63
CA ILE A 45 -3.02 3.41 -31.82
C ILE A 45 -2.80 4.24 -30.54
N ILE A 46 -2.76 5.58 -30.67
CA ILE A 46 -2.62 6.48 -29.52
C ILE A 46 -3.79 6.33 -28.55
N SER A 47 -5.03 6.32 -29.05
CA SER A 47 -6.20 6.13 -28.20
C SER A 47 -6.19 4.76 -27.51
N GLN A 48 -5.81 3.68 -28.20
CA GLN A 48 -5.71 2.35 -27.61
C GLN A 48 -4.65 2.27 -26.50
N VAL A 49 -3.49 2.91 -26.67
CA VAL A 49 -2.44 2.99 -25.63
C VAL A 49 -2.92 3.81 -24.43
N VAL A 50 -3.56 4.95 -24.67
CA VAL A 50 -4.08 5.82 -23.59
C VAL A 50 -5.19 5.13 -22.79
N PHE A 51 -6.16 4.49 -23.45
CA PHE A 51 -7.24 3.78 -22.75
C PHE A 51 -6.75 2.57 -21.96
N THR A 52 -5.78 1.84 -22.51
CA THR A 52 -5.20 0.67 -21.83
C THR A 52 -4.34 1.11 -20.64
N GLY A 53 -3.50 2.14 -20.83
CA GLY A 53 -2.69 2.74 -19.77
C GLY A 53 -3.55 3.32 -18.65
N ALA A 54 -4.57 4.11 -18.98
CA ALA A 54 -5.48 4.71 -18.01
C ALA A 54 -6.22 3.67 -17.15
N ARG A 55 -6.57 2.50 -17.71
CA ARG A 55 -7.23 1.42 -16.96
C ARG A 55 -6.27 0.72 -15.98
N VAL A 56 -5.00 0.54 -16.36
CA VAL A 56 -3.98 -0.09 -15.49
C VAL A 56 -3.59 0.85 -14.36
N PHE A 57 -3.23 2.09 -14.68
CA PHE A 57 -2.84 3.07 -13.66
C PHE A 57 -4.04 3.54 -12.82
N GLY A 58 -5.21 3.74 -13.42
CA GLY A 58 -6.42 4.20 -12.72
C GLY A 58 -6.91 3.26 -11.62
N ARG A 59 -6.81 1.94 -11.83
CA ARG A 59 -7.14 0.96 -10.77
C ARG A 59 -6.14 1.00 -9.62
N ALA A 60 -4.85 1.08 -9.92
CA ALA A 60 -3.80 1.20 -8.90
C ALA A 60 -3.96 2.48 -8.06
N PHE A 61 -4.24 3.62 -8.70
CA PHE A 61 -4.52 4.87 -7.99
C PHE A 61 -5.80 4.81 -7.17
N ALA A 62 -6.87 4.20 -7.67
CA ALA A 62 -8.13 4.04 -6.93
C ALA A 62 -7.98 3.11 -5.72
N GLU A 63 -7.22 2.01 -5.86
CA GLU A 63 -6.91 1.09 -4.77
C GLU A 63 -6.01 1.76 -3.73
N ALA A 64 -4.96 2.46 -4.16
CA ALA A 64 -4.11 3.25 -3.27
C ALA A 64 -4.88 4.38 -2.57
N TYR A 65 -5.81 5.06 -3.26
CA TYR A 65 -6.65 6.09 -2.65
C TYR A 65 -7.66 5.50 -1.67
N LYS A 66 -8.24 4.33 -1.98
CA LYS A 66 -9.10 3.59 -1.06
C LYS A 66 -8.31 3.13 0.17
N GLN A 67 -7.08 2.69 -0.01
CA GLN A 67 -6.19 2.28 1.08
C GLN A 67 -5.78 3.47 1.93
N ALA A 68 -5.39 4.59 1.32
CA ALA A 68 -5.05 5.84 2.00
C ALA A 68 -6.25 6.44 2.75
N SER A 69 -7.44 6.44 2.14
CA SER A 69 -8.66 6.94 2.79
C SER A 69 -9.19 6.00 3.87
N ALA A 70 -9.05 4.68 3.70
CA ALA A 70 -9.35 3.72 4.75
C ALA A 70 -8.38 3.90 5.94
N SER A 71 -7.07 4.00 5.70
CA SER A 71 -6.10 4.30 6.76
C SER A 71 -6.34 5.67 7.39
N GLN A 72 -6.78 6.67 6.62
CA GLN A 72 -7.18 7.98 7.15
C GLN A 72 -8.41 7.87 8.06
N LYS A 73 -9.40 7.04 7.70
CA LYS A 73 -10.62 6.81 8.50
C LYS A 73 -10.33 6.01 9.77
N PHE A 74 -9.47 5.00 9.71
CA PHE A 74 -9.02 4.27 10.91
C PHE A 74 -8.10 5.14 11.78
N ALA A 75 -7.26 6.00 11.18
CA ALA A 75 -6.49 7.01 11.90
C ALA A 75 -7.39 8.06 12.53
N ALA A 76 -8.46 8.52 11.86
CA ALA A 76 -9.41 9.51 12.38
C ALA A 76 -10.32 8.96 13.49
N ALA A 77 -10.76 7.71 13.38
CA ALA A 77 -11.56 7.05 14.42
C ALA A 77 -10.75 6.75 15.70
N GLY A 78 -9.42 6.55 15.57
CA GLY A 78 -8.49 6.50 16.70
C GLY A 78 -7.96 7.86 17.16
N ASN A 79 -8.01 8.91 16.33
CA ASN A 79 -7.48 10.25 16.62
C ASN A 79 -8.49 11.25 17.17
N ALA A 80 -9.79 10.95 17.23
CA ALA A 80 -10.74 11.89 17.84
C ALA A 80 -10.40 12.21 19.32
N GLN A 81 -9.67 11.30 19.99
CA GLN A 81 -9.12 11.51 21.33
C GLN A 81 -7.60 11.82 21.35
N ALA A 82 -6.87 11.55 20.27
CA ALA A 82 -5.40 11.72 20.17
C ALA A 82 -4.99 12.91 19.29
N GLY A 83 -5.86 13.94 19.22
CA GLY A 83 -5.59 15.18 18.51
C GLY A 83 -4.27 15.83 18.98
N ASN A 84 -3.46 16.22 17.99
CA ASN A 84 -2.26 17.06 18.07
C ASN A 84 -0.89 16.44 18.41
N SER A 85 -0.75 15.20 18.87
CA SER A 85 0.59 14.73 19.29
C SER A 85 1.52 14.28 18.16
N ALA A 86 0.99 13.98 16.95
CA ALA A 86 1.82 13.64 15.79
C ALA A 86 2.31 14.88 15.01
N ALA A 87 1.66 16.04 15.19
CA ALA A 87 1.91 17.24 14.40
C ALA A 87 3.08 18.10 14.92
N SER A 88 3.43 18.01 16.21
CA SER A 88 4.46 18.86 16.83
C SER A 88 5.89 18.30 16.74
N SER A 89 6.04 16.98 16.56
CA SER A 89 7.34 16.30 16.54
C SER A 89 7.59 15.45 15.29
N GLY A 90 6.57 15.20 14.46
CA GLY A 90 6.67 14.31 13.30
C GLY A 90 7.13 12.89 13.66
N LEU A 91 6.91 12.47 14.92
CA LEU A 91 7.45 11.25 15.49
C LEU A 91 6.37 10.56 16.33
N THR A 92 6.06 9.31 15.99
CA THR A 92 5.04 8.53 16.71
C THR A 92 5.55 8.04 18.06
N LEU A 93 4.65 7.75 19.01
CA LEU A 93 5.05 7.22 20.32
C LEU A 93 5.82 5.90 20.19
N ASP A 94 5.39 5.04 19.27
CA ASP A 94 6.03 3.75 19.02
C ASP A 94 7.44 3.92 18.45
N GLU A 95 7.64 4.86 17.52
CA GLU A 95 8.98 5.23 17.04
C GLU A 95 9.86 5.80 18.15
N ALA A 96 9.31 6.64 19.04
CA ALA A 96 10.06 7.18 20.17
C ALA A 96 10.55 6.08 21.10
N CYS A 97 9.68 5.11 21.41
CA CYS A 97 9.99 3.97 22.25
C CYS A 97 11.08 3.10 21.61
N ARG A 98 11.01 2.89 20.28
CA ARG A 98 12.04 2.16 19.52
C ARG A 98 13.39 2.89 19.50
N ILE A 99 13.39 4.21 19.30
CA ILE A 99 14.64 5.02 19.29
C ILE A 99 15.36 4.96 20.63
N LEU A 100 14.63 5.08 21.74
CA LEU A 100 15.22 5.04 23.09
C LEU A 100 15.33 3.61 23.66
N ASN A 101 14.88 2.60 22.93
CA ASN A 101 14.83 1.20 23.36
C ASN A 101 14.15 1.02 24.73
N VAL A 102 12.98 1.64 24.88
CA VAL A 102 12.16 1.56 26.10
C VAL A 102 10.80 0.96 25.79
N ALA A 103 10.20 0.29 26.77
CA ALA A 103 8.84 -0.20 26.63
C ALA A 103 7.85 0.99 26.65
N PRO A 104 6.72 0.91 25.92
CA PRO A 104 5.71 1.94 25.98
C PRO A 104 5.22 2.11 27.44
N PRO A 105 4.90 3.35 27.88
CA PRO A 105 4.52 3.64 29.26
C PRO A 105 3.17 3.00 29.61
N LYS A 106 3.19 1.72 29.99
CA LYS A 106 2.04 0.99 30.54
C LYS A 106 1.83 1.50 31.98
N GLY A 107 0.84 2.37 32.20
CA GLY A 107 0.52 2.89 33.54
C GLY A 107 1.29 4.13 34.00
N GLY A 108 1.87 4.91 33.08
CA GLY A 108 2.29 6.29 33.34
C GLY A 108 3.65 6.52 34.00
N GLN A 109 4.22 5.58 34.76
CA GLN A 109 5.42 5.90 35.59
C GLN A 109 6.66 5.03 35.33
N GLY A 110 6.50 3.74 35.01
CA GLY A 110 7.63 2.80 34.94
C GLY A 110 8.65 3.01 33.80
N SER A 111 8.39 3.92 32.86
CA SER A 111 9.26 4.16 31.70
C SER A 111 10.13 5.40 31.82
N VAL A 112 9.84 6.34 32.72
CA VAL A 112 10.45 7.69 32.68
C VAL A 112 11.94 7.65 33.04
N GLU A 113 12.31 6.92 34.10
CA GLU A 113 13.70 6.81 34.54
C GLU A 113 14.58 6.15 33.48
N LYS A 114 14.15 5.00 32.95
CA LYS A 114 14.82 4.30 31.83
C LYS A 114 14.92 5.17 30.57
N THR A 115 13.90 5.98 30.30
CA THR A 115 13.91 6.94 29.17
C THR A 115 15.02 7.96 29.37
N HIS A 116 15.19 8.51 30.57
CA HIS A 116 16.25 9.47 30.87
C HIS A 116 17.64 8.85 30.80
N GLU A 117 17.83 7.64 31.33
CA GLU A 117 19.11 6.92 31.26
C GLU A 117 19.52 6.66 29.80
N GLN A 118 18.60 6.11 29.00
CA GLN A 118 18.87 5.85 27.60
C GLN A 118 19.04 7.11 26.76
N PHE A 119 18.26 8.16 27.05
CA PHE A 119 18.45 9.47 26.46
C PHE A 119 19.87 9.96 26.71
N LYS A 120 20.33 9.99 27.97
CA LYS A 120 21.67 10.50 28.32
C LYS A 120 22.76 9.71 27.59
N ARG A 121 22.68 8.38 27.64
CA ARG A 121 23.63 7.49 26.95
C ARG A 121 23.69 7.77 25.45
N LEU A 122 22.55 7.77 24.76
CA LEU A 122 22.49 7.95 23.31
C LEU A 122 22.84 9.38 22.89
N PHE A 123 22.50 10.38 23.71
CA PHE A 123 22.80 11.78 23.44
C PHE A 123 24.30 12.07 23.55
N ASP A 124 24.96 11.56 24.59
CA ASP A 124 26.41 11.74 24.81
C ASP A 124 27.25 10.96 23.78
N MET A 125 26.79 9.79 23.35
CA MET A 125 27.44 8.99 22.30
C MET A 125 27.35 9.65 20.92
N ASN A 126 26.31 10.44 20.66
CA ASN A 126 26.08 11.09 19.38
C ASN A 126 26.44 12.58 19.36
N ASP A 127 27.20 13.07 20.35
CA ASP A 127 27.64 14.48 20.38
C ASP A 127 28.44 14.82 19.10
N PRO A 128 27.99 15.82 18.31
CA PRO A 128 28.70 16.28 17.11
C PRO A 128 30.14 16.67 17.36
N LYS A 129 30.45 17.19 18.57
CA LYS A 129 31.82 17.58 18.95
C LYS A 129 32.75 16.39 19.10
N ARG A 130 32.20 15.20 19.32
CA ARG A 130 32.93 13.93 19.48
C ARG A 130 32.87 13.05 18.22
N GLY A 131 32.50 13.64 17.08
CA GLY A 131 32.33 12.90 15.82
C GLY A 131 30.98 12.21 15.66
N GLY A 132 30.02 12.49 16.54
CA GLY A 132 28.64 12.02 16.41
C GLY A 132 27.83 12.80 15.38
N SER A 133 26.57 12.41 15.18
CA SER A 133 25.67 13.06 14.23
C SER A 133 24.68 13.97 14.95
N PHE A 134 24.66 15.25 14.57
CA PHE A 134 23.66 16.22 15.05
C PHE A 134 22.23 15.78 14.72
N TYR A 135 22.04 15.09 13.58
CA TYR A 135 20.74 14.56 13.19
C TYR A 135 20.28 13.46 14.16
N LEU A 136 21.16 12.52 14.49
CA LEU A 136 20.84 11.44 15.44
C LEU A 136 20.60 11.99 16.84
N GLN A 137 21.42 12.95 17.29
CA GLN A 137 21.23 13.65 18.56
C GLN A 137 19.86 14.37 18.59
N SER A 138 19.48 15.04 17.51
CA SER A 138 18.18 15.69 17.37
C SER A 138 17.02 14.68 17.41
N LYS A 139 17.18 13.50 16.79
CA LYS A 139 16.15 12.44 16.85
C LYS A 139 15.99 11.84 18.24
N VAL A 140 17.09 11.65 18.96
CA VAL A 140 17.09 11.17 20.36
C VAL A 140 16.38 12.18 21.27
N LEU A 141 16.62 13.48 21.09
CA LEU A 141 15.93 14.53 21.82
C LEU A 141 14.41 14.51 21.56
N ARG A 142 14.01 14.46 20.29
CA ARG A 142 12.58 14.43 19.91
C ARG A 142 11.86 13.20 20.43
N ALA A 143 12.53 12.05 20.47
CA ALA A 143 11.98 10.83 21.05
C ALA A 143 11.70 10.99 22.55
N ARG A 144 12.62 11.60 23.31
CA ARG A 144 12.42 11.87 24.74
C ARG A 144 11.22 12.79 24.97
N GLU A 145 11.18 13.92 24.24
CA GLU A 145 10.08 14.89 24.31
C GLU A 145 8.71 14.23 24.02
N ARG A 146 8.65 13.32 23.04
CA ARG A 146 7.41 12.62 22.69
C ARG A 146 6.93 11.69 23.80
N ILE A 147 7.85 10.99 24.47
CA ILE A 147 7.51 10.09 25.60
C ILE A 147 7.11 10.91 26.83
N GLU A 148 7.83 11.99 27.14
CA GLU A 148 7.49 12.90 28.25
C GLU A 148 6.11 13.54 28.07
N MET A 149 5.78 13.95 26.84
CA MET A 149 4.46 14.49 26.49
C MET A 149 3.34 13.46 26.69
N GLU A 150 3.58 12.19 26.32
CA GLU A 150 2.61 11.11 26.54
C GLU A 150 2.36 10.86 28.03
N VAL A 151 3.42 10.84 28.83
CA VAL A 151 3.33 10.65 30.28
C VAL A 151 2.56 11.79 30.92
N ARG A 152 2.82 13.03 30.50
CA ARG A 152 2.09 14.21 30.98
C ARG A 152 0.61 14.17 30.57
N SER A 153 0.30 13.87 29.31
CA SER A 153 -1.10 13.75 28.84
C SER A 153 -1.87 12.72 29.65
N ARG A 154 -1.26 11.56 29.91
CA ARG A 154 -1.89 10.50 30.71
C ARG A 154 -2.09 10.90 32.17
N ALA A 155 -1.16 11.67 32.75
CA ALA A 155 -1.32 12.18 34.10
C ALA A 155 -2.47 13.19 34.19
N ASP A 156 -2.54 14.12 33.23
CA ASP A 156 -3.62 15.13 33.15
C ASP A 156 -4.99 14.47 32.90
N GLU A 157 -5.05 13.41 32.09
CA GLU A 157 -6.26 12.62 31.83
C GLU A 157 -6.71 11.87 33.09
N ALA A 158 -5.78 11.26 33.83
CA ALA A 158 -6.08 10.57 35.08
C ALA A 158 -6.60 11.54 36.14
N GLU A 159 -6.01 12.74 36.26
CA GLU A 159 -6.48 13.78 37.17
C GLU A 159 -7.90 14.24 36.80
N ARG A 160 -8.16 14.49 35.52
CA ARG A 160 -9.51 14.85 35.03
C ARG A 160 -10.53 13.74 35.26
N GLU A 161 -10.15 12.49 35.07
CA GLU A 161 -11.03 11.34 35.35
C GLU A 161 -11.34 11.25 36.84
N GLU A 162 -10.36 11.49 37.71
CA GLU A 162 -10.59 11.59 39.15
C GLU A 162 -11.49 12.77 39.53
N GLU A 163 -11.32 13.94 38.92
CA GLU A 163 -12.20 15.10 39.12
C GLU A 163 -13.63 14.82 38.66
N MET A 164 -13.81 14.16 37.51
CA MET A 164 -15.13 13.72 37.04
C MET A 164 -15.75 12.69 37.99
N ARG A 165 -14.96 11.72 38.47
CA ARG A 165 -15.41 10.69 39.43
C ARG A 165 -15.78 11.29 40.79
N ARG A 166 -15.07 12.33 41.24
CA ARG A 166 -15.34 13.03 42.51
C ARG A 166 -16.48 14.04 42.41
N GLY A 167 -17.11 14.18 41.24
CA GLY A 167 -18.17 15.14 40.98
C GLY A 167 -17.61 16.52 40.65
N TRP A 168 -17.78 16.92 39.40
CA TRP A 168 -17.30 18.20 38.85
C TRP A 168 -17.78 19.39 39.68
N ARG A 169 -16.85 20.09 40.36
CA ARG A 169 -17.09 21.38 41.02
C ARG A 169 -16.28 22.45 40.28
N PRO A 170 -16.83 23.07 39.22
CA PRO A 170 -16.11 24.11 38.51
C PRO A 170 -15.79 25.25 39.49
N LYS A 171 -14.51 25.61 39.63
CA LYS A 171 -14.11 26.89 40.23
C LYS A 171 -14.55 27.98 39.26
N LEU A 172 -15.80 28.39 39.39
CA LEU A 172 -16.30 29.65 38.86
C LEU A 172 -15.48 30.74 39.53
N TYR A 173 -14.44 31.23 38.86
CA TYR A 173 -13.96 32.57 39.16
C TYR A 173 -15.11 33.52 38.81
N ARG A 174 -15.82 33.92 39.85
CA ARG A 174 -16.71 35.05 39.81
C ARG A 174 -16.49 35.78 41.12
N ASP A 175 -15.55 36.71 41.09
CA ASP A 175 -15.64 37.88 41.93
C ASP A 175 -15.11 39.09 41.13
N ARG A 176 -15.70 40.21 41.50
CA ARG A 176 -16.13 41.36 40.71
C ARG A 176 -15.00 42.30 40.29
#